data_AF-A0A2L2X5I7-F1
#
_entry.id   AF-A0A2L2X5I7-F1
#
_cell.length_a   1.000
_cell.length_b   1.000
_cell.length_c   1.000
_cell.angle_alpha   90.00
_cell.angle_beta   90.00
_cell.angle_gamma   90.00
#
_symmetry.space_group_name_H-M   'P 1'
#
loop_
_entity.id
_entity.type
_entity.pdbx_description
1 polymer ?
#
loop_
_entity_poly.entity_id
_entity_poly.type
_entity_poly.pdbx_seq_one_letter_code
_entity_poly.pdbx_strand_id
1 'polypeptide(L)'
;SKFESKDVESILEYIEFSSGLKKAPWKRFSGLISNTHFSDETTLEDIIRGYEITKMASEKSGVPVLAIGADEKFKNDFPGGEFDSVPVWFYKRFMPRALWDKKA
;
A
#
# COMPACT_ATOMS: atom_id res chain seq x y z
N SER A 1 -12.13 13.28 10.62
CA SER A 1 -12.10 12.23 9.59
C SER A 1 -10.74 11.55 9.68
N LYS A 2 -10.64 10.22 9.73
CA LYS A 2 -9.33 9.57 9.54
C LYS A 2 -8.95 9.78 8.08
N PHE A 3 -7.75 10.26 7.79
CA PHE A 3 -7.25 10.27 6.41
C PHE A 3 -7.11 8.81 5.97
N GLU A 4 -7.95 8.38 5.04
CA GLU A 4 -7.89 7.06 4.45
C GLU A 4 -7.19 7.18 3.10
N SER A 5 -6.06 6.50 2.95
CA SER A 5 -5.28 6.43 1.70
C SER A 5 -5.94 5.46 0.72
N LYS A 6 -7.13 5.82 0.23
CA LYS A 6 -8.00 4.94 -0.57
C LYS A 6 -7.95 5.23 -2.08
N ASP A 7 -7.51 6.43 -2.45
CA ASP A 7 -7.44 6.93 -3.82
C ASP A 7 -6.20 7.81 -3.99
N VAL A 8 -5.92 8.23 -5.23
CA VAL A 8 -4.70 8.98 -5.56
C VAL A 8 -4.69 10.33 -4.83
N GLU A 9 -5.84 11.01 -4.83
CA GLU A 9 -6.03 12.34 -4.27
C GLU A 9 -5.78 12.36 -2.76
N SER A 10 -6.33 11.39 -2.02
CA SER A 10 -6.12 11.26 -0.58
C SER A 10 -4.66 10.96 -0.20
N ILE A 11 -3.95 10.17 -1.01
CA ILE A 11 -2.51 9.93 -0.80
C ILE A 11 -1.72 11.23 -1.00
N LEU A 12 -2.00 11.97 -2.08
CA LEU A 12 -1.33 13.24 -2.36
C LEU A 12 -1.62 14.30 -1.30
N GLU A 13 -2.87 14.38 -0.84
CA GLU A 13 -3.26 15.27 0.25
C GLU A 13 -2.50 14.94 1.55
N TYR A 14 -2.36 13.64 1.87
CA TYR A 14 -1.61 13.20 3.04
C TYR A 14 -0.11 13.56 2.94
N ILE A 15 0.49 13.38 1.76
CA ILE A 15 1.89 13.75 1.50
C ILE A 15 2.08 15.25 1.71
N GLU A 16 1.22 16.08 1.10
CA GLU A 16 1.31 17.54 1.20
C GLU A 16 1.10 18.00 2.64
N PHE A 17 0.04 17.52 3.30
CA PHE A 17 -0.27 17.84 4.70
C PHE A 17 0.91 17.51 5.63
N SER A 18 1.48 16.31 5.47
CA SER A 18 2.58 15.82 6.31
C SER A 18 3.90 16.56 6.07
N SER A 19 4.12 17.07 4.85
CA SER A 19 5.31 17.88 4.52
C SER A 19 5.33 19.21 5.30
N GLY A 20 4.15 19.71 5.70
CA GLY A 20 3.96 20.95 6.46
C GLY A 20 4.35 22.22 5.69
N LEU A 21 4.00 23.38 6.25
CA LEU A 21 4.11 24.69 5.58
C LEU A 21 5.51 25.07 5.08
N LYS A 22 6.57 24.50 5.66
CA LYS A 22 7.97 24.84 5.32
C LYS A 22 8.67 23.79 4.43
N LYS A 23 8.00 22.67 4.10
CA LYS A 23 8.55 21.56 3.29
C LYS A 23 9.99 21.21 3.64
N ALA A 24 10.28 21.12 4.94
CA ALA A 24 11.63 20.91 5.42
C ALA A 24 12.19 19.58 4.88
N PRO A 25 13.47 19.50 4.48
CA PRO A 25 14.03 18.32 3.83
C PRO A 25 13.82 17.00 4.58
N TRP A 26 13.81 17.03 5.92
CA TRP A 26 13.60 15.86 6.78
C TRP A 26 12.14 15.42 6.93
N LYS A 27 11.17 16.21 6.44
CA LYS A 27 9.74 15.86 6.43
C LYS A 27 9.29 15.19 5.12
N ARG A 28 10.26 14.77 4.29
CA ARG A 28 9.98 14.12 3.01
C ARG A 28 9.72 12.64 3.21
N PHE A 29 8.73 12.12 2.51
CA PHE A 29 8.55 10.68 2.38
C PHE A 29 9.70 10.10 1.54
N SER A 30 10.30 9.02 2.03
CA SER A 30 11.35 8.31 1.29
C SER A 30 10.77 7.30 0.30
N GLY A 31 9.52 6.88 0.51
CA GLY A 31 8.85 5.96 -0.37
C GLY A 31 7.44 5.61 0.09
N LEU A 32 6.70 4.95 -0.79
CA LEU A 32 5.36 4.42 -0.58
C LEU A 32 5.42 2.89 -0.49
N ILE A 33 4.56 2.31 0.35
CA ILE A 33 4.33 0.87 0.39
C ILE A 33 2.86 0.66 0.01
N SER A 34 2.63 -0.10 -1.05
CA SER A 34 1.26 -0.49 -1.40
C SER A 34 0.86 -1.68 -0.53
N ASN A 35 -0.09 -1.49 0.37
CA ASN A 35 -0.54 -2.53 1.30
C ASN A 35 -2.07 -2.63 1.30
N THR A 36 -2.63 -3.05 0.16
CA THR A 36 -4.08 -3.24 0.03
C THR A 36 -4.50 -4.56 0.65
N HIS A 37 -5.50 -4.47 1.53
CA HIS A 37 -5.96 -5.59 2.34
C HIS A 37 -7.43 -5.43 2.72
N PHE A 38 -8.19 -6.52 2.58
CA PHE A 38 -9.60 -6.65 2.95
C PHE A 38 -9.80 -7.87 3.86
N SER A 39 -9.05 -7.97 4.96
CA SER A 39 -9.08 -9.16 5.82
C SER A 39 -8.88 -10.43 4.97
N ASP A 40 -9.65 -11.48 5.22
CA ASP A 40 -9.57 -12.76 4.50
C ASP A 40 -10.11 -12.69 3.06
N GLU A 41 -10.85 -11.63 2.73
CA GLU A 41 -11.49 -11.41 1.42
C GLU A 41 -10.54 -10.77 0.39
N THR A 42 -9.32 -10.42 0.79
CA THR A 42 -8.31 -9.90 -0.14
C THR A 42 -8.09 -10.88 -1.30
N THR A 43 -8.25 -10.37 -2.53
CA THR A 43 -7.96 -11.06 -3.80
C THR A 43 -6.65 -10.56 -4.42
N LEU A 44 -6.16 -11.25 -5.45
CA LEU A 44 -4.99 -10.81 -6.22
C LEU A 44 -5.28 -9.49 -6.93
N GLU A 45 -6.49 -9.36 -7.48
CA GLU A 45 -6.97 -8.17 -8.18
C GLU A 45 -7.02 -6.96 -7.25
N ASP A 46 -7.37 -7.15 -5.97
CA ASP A 46 -7.32 -6.09 -4.97
C ASP A 46 -5.90 -5.58 -4.74
N ILE A 47 -4.92 -6.49 -4.64
CA ILE A 47 -3.51 -6.13 -4.47
C ILE A 47 -3.02 -5.32 -5.67
N ILE A 48 -3.29 -5.80 -6.89
CA ILE A 48 -2.87 -5.14 -8.13
C ILE A 48 -3.53 -3.76 -8.26
N ARG A 49 -4.85 -3.66 -8.04
CA ARG A 49 -5.58 -2.39 -8.07
C ARG A 49 -5.03 -1.39 -7.04
N GLY A 50 -4.74 -1.89 -5.83
CA GLY A 50 -4.09 -1.11 -4.78
C GLY A 50 -2.73 -0.55 -5.17
N TYR A 51 -1.93 -1.40 -5.82
CA TYR A 51 -0.65 -1.01 -6.37
C TYR A 51 -0.78 0.04 -7.46
N GLU A 52 -1.71 -0.11 -8.41
CA GLU A 52 -1.93 0.87 -9.49
C GLU A 52 -2.27 2.27 -8.94
N ILE A 53 -3.13 2.35 -7.92
CA ILE A 53 -3.44 3.61 -7.23
C ILE A 53 -2.18 4.21 -6.60
N THR A 54 -1.39 3.37 -5.93
CA THR A 54 -0.14 3.79 -5.28
C THR A 54 0.90 4.25 -6.31
N LYS A 55 0.99 3.58 -7.46
CA LYS A 55 1.87 3.92 -8.59
C LYS A 55 1.49 5.28 -9.19
N MET A 56 0.20 5.52 -9.45
CA MET A 56 -0.26 6.83 -9.92
C MET A 56 0.07 7.96 -8.93
N ALA A 57 -0.07 7.72 -7.63
CA ALA A 57 0.34 8.70 -6.61
C ALA A 57 1.87 8.90 -6.56
N SER A 58 2.65 7.83 -6.73
CA SER A 58 4.11 7.87 -6.84
C SER A 58 4.56 8.74 -8.01
N GLU A 59 3.99 8.51 -9.20
CA GLU A 59 4.31 9.28 -10.42
C GLU A 59 4.00 10.78 -10.25
N LYS A 60 2.87 11.13 -9.61
CA LYS A 60 2.47 12.53 -9.39
C LYS A 60 3.28 13.23 -8.29
N SER A 61 3.68 12.51 -7.24
CA SER A 61 4.40 13.09 -6.10
C SER A 61 5.93 13.05 -6.24
N GLY A 62 6.46 12.18 -7.11
CA GLY A 62 7.88 11.87 -7.19
C GLY A 62 8.41 11.01 -6.03
N VAL A 63 7.53 10.49 -5.17
CA VAL A 63 7.89 9.59 -4.06
C VAL A 63 7.80 8.13 -4.56
N PRO A 64 8.91 7.36 -4.58
CA PRO A 64 8.93 6.04 -5.22
C PRO A 64 8.12 4.99 -4.45
N VAL A 65 7.53 4.03 -5.15
CA VAL A 65 7.00 2.82 -4.52
C VAL A 65 8.15 1.86 -4.21
N LEU A 66 8.31 1.50 -2.93
CA LEU A 66 9.42 0.65 -2.49
C LEU A 66 9.05 -0.83 -2.39
N ALA A 67 7.78 -1.13 -2.13
CA ALA A 67 7.31 -2.49 -1.96
C ALA A 67 5.79 -2.62 -2.13
N ILE A 68 5.36 -3.83 -2.45
CA ILE A 68 3.97 -4.29 -2.40
C ILE A 68 3.85 -5.29 -1.24
N GLY A 69 2.90 -5.10 -0.34
CA GLY A 69 2.60 -6.05 0.72
C GLY A 69 1.60 -7.10 0.22
N ALA A 70 1.92 -8.38 0.40
CA ALA A 70 1.01 -9.48 0.09
C ALA A 70 1.05 -10.57 1.17
N ASP A 71 -0.07 -11.25 1.38
CA ASP A 71 -0.12 -12.43 2.24
C ASP A 71 0.65 -13.60 1.59
N GLU A 72 1.29 -14.47 2.37
CA GLU A 72 2.05 -15.61 1.85
C GLU A 72 1.23 -16.53 0.93
N LYS A 73 -0.11 -16.55 1.07
CA LYS A 73 -0.99 -17.32 0.17
C LYS A 73 -0.84 -16.93 -1.31
N PHE A 74 -0.39 -15.69 -1.59
CA PHE A 74 -0.21 -15.15 -2.94
C PHE A 74 1.20 -15.37 -3.52
N LYS A 75 2.09 -16.11 -2.84
CA LYS A 75 3.47 -16.32 -3.33
C LYS A 75 3.54 -16.88 -4.75
N ASN A 76 2.60 -17.75 -5.12
CA ASN A 76 2.56 -18.35 -6.45
C ASN A 76 2.03 -17.40 -7.53
N ASP A 77 1.30 -16.35 -7.13
CA ASP A 77 0.75 -15.34 -8.05
C ASP A 77 1.78 -14.27 -8.44
N PHE A 78 2.87 -14.17 -7.68
CA PHE A 78 3.98 -13.24 -7.90
C PHE A 78 5.29 -14.00 -8.14
N PRO A 79 5.48 -14.58 -9.35
CA PRO A 79 6.71 -15.30 -9.67
C PRO A 79 7.92 -14.39 -9.52
N GLY A 80 8.98 -14.88 -8.86
CA GLY A 80 10.17 -14.07 -8.56
C GLY A 80 10.03 -13.12 -7.38
N GLY A 81 8.83 -13.01 -6.77
CA GLY A 81 8.60 -12.16 -5.61
C GLY A 81 8.58 -10.66 -5.95
N GLU A 82 8.16 -10.32 -7.18
CA GLU A 82 8.04 -8.95 -7.64
C GLU A 82 6.82 -8.77 -8.55
N PHE A 83 6.40 -7.52 -8.72
CA PHE A 83 5.40 -7.09 -9.69
C PHE A 83 5.78 -5.71 -10.20
N ASP A 84 5.79 -5.53 -11.52
CA ASP A 84 6.19 -4.26 -12.16
C ASP A 84 7.55 -3.73 -11.68
N SER A 85 8.53 -4.63 -11.55
CA SER A 85 9.88 -4.36 -11.01
C SER A 85 9.92 -3.82 -9.56
N VAL A 86 8.81 -3.94 -8.82
CA VAL A 86 8.71 -3.59 -7.41
C VAL A 86 8.67 -4.88 -6.57
N PRO A 87 9.49 -5.00 -5.52
CA PRO A 87 9.51 -6.21 -4.70
C PRO A 87 8.18 -6.40 -3.96
N VAL A 88 7.72 -7.65 -3.89
CA VAL A 88 6.57 -8.08 -3.10
C VAL A 88 7.06 -8.63 -1.77
N TRP A 89 6.72 -7.94 -0.68
CA TRP A 89 7.01 -8.36 0.68
C TRP A 89 5.88 -9.25 1.19
N PHE A 90 6.15 -10.56 1.19
CA PHE A 90 5.22 -11.53 1.74
C PHE A 90 5.23 -11.51 3.26
N TYR A 91 4.04 -11.39 3.85
CA TYR A 91 3.86 -11.46 5.29
C TYR A 91 2.95 -12.63 5.68
N LYS A 92 3.25 -13.21 6.84
CA LYS A 92 2.38 -14.18 7.50
C LYS A 92 1.59 -13.47 8.58
N ARG A 93 0.27 -13.63 8.57
CA ARG A 93 -0.56 -13.06 9.64
C ARG A 93 -0.29 -13.77 10.96
N PHE A 94 -0.09 -12.98 12.00
CA PHE A 94 -0.03 -13.50 13.37
C PHE A 94 -1.43 -13.85 13.89
N MET A 95 -2.45 -13.05 13.55
CA MET A 95 -3.85 -13.32 13.88
C MET A 95 -4.58 -13.87 12.65
N PRO A 96 -5.04 -15.14 12.65
CA PRO A 96 -5.64 -15.78 11.48
C PRO A 96 -6.99 -15.19 11.06
N ARG A 97 -7.73 -14.56 11.99
CA ARG A 97 -8.99 -13.87 11.72
C ARG A 97 -8.99 -12.50 12.38
N ALA A 98 -9.51 -11.51 11.67
CA ALA A 98 -9.69 -10.19 12.25
C ALA A 98 -10.83 -10.21 13.28
N LEU A 99 -10.59 -9.62 14.44
CA LEU A 99 -11.59 -9.54 15.52
C LEU A 99 -12.83 -8.71 15.15
N TRP A 100 -12.77 -7.92 14.08
CA TRP A 100 -13.87 -7.08 13.61
C TRP A 100 -14.67 -7.69 12.45
N ASP A 101 -14.32 -8.88 11.97
CA ASP A 101 -15.09 -9.57 10.94
C ASP A 101 -16.39 -10.10 11.59
N LYS A 102 -17.53 -9.48 11.28
CA LYS A 102 -18.85 -9.76 11.89
C LYS A 102 -19.45 -11.15 11.56
N LYS A 103 -18.67 -12.06 10.97
CA LYS A 103 -19.07 -13.46 10.73
C LYS A 103 -18.61 -14.35 11.89
N ALA A 104 -19.00 -13.98 13.12
CA ALA A 104 -18.92 -14.83 14.30
C ALA A 104 -20.28 -15.53 14.51
#